data_AF-A0A7L4UN35-F1
#
_entry.id   AF-A0A7L4UN35-F1
#
_cell.length_a   1.000
_cell.length_b   1.000
_cell.length_c   1.000
_cell.angle_alpha   90.00
_cell.angle_beta   90.00
_cell.angle_gamma   90.00
#
_symmetry.space_group_name_H-M   'P 1'
#
loop_
_entity.id
_entity.type
_entity.pdbx_description
1 polymer ?
#
loop_
_entity_poly.entity_id
_entity_poly.type
_entity_poly.pdbx_seq_one_letter_code
_entity_poly.pdbx_strand_id
1 'polypeptide(L)'
;MKEEQRKRIERMESIFNEMGVALKNLEDTLGDWTEKMPLYDELLSYYTSEDWMIDYEDSKNSESFPGPEEMSQAILSEDAIYDEMVRYRELAIRLLKLATYMIEQ
;
A
#
# COMPACT_ATOMS: atom_id res chain seq x y z
N MET A 1 43.05 -13.06 18.26
CA MET A 1 42.14 -11.90 18.11
C MET A 1 41.96 -11.27 19.49
N LYS A 2 42.05 -9.94 19.62
CA LYS A 2 41.82 -9.26 20.92
C LYS A 2 40.32 -9.30 21.26
N GLU A 3 39.94 -9.40 22.53
CA GLU A 3 38.54 -9.51 22.97
C GLU A 3 37.65 -8.38 22.39
N GLU A 4 38.15 -7.15 22.45
CA GLU A 4 37.45 -5.99 21.88
C GLU A 4 37.31 -6.05 20.35
N GLN A 5 38.23 -6.74 19.66
CA GLN A 5 38.09 -6.97 18.21
C GLN A 5 36.98 -7.97 17.92
N ARG A 6 36.85 -9.03 18.74
CA ARG A 6 35.79 -10.04 18.61
C ARG A 6 34.41 -9.42 18.77
N LYS A 7 34.20 -8.66 19.86
CA LYS A 7 32.91 -7.99 20.13
C LYS A 7 32.49 -7.03 19.03
N ARG A 8 33.44 -6.26 18.45
CA ARG A 8 33.13 -5.37 17.32
C ARG A 8 32.67 -6.16 16.09
N ILE A 9 33.35 -7.25 15.76
CA ILE A 9 32.98 -8.08 14.60
C ILE A 9 31.61 -8.72 14.83
N GLU A 10 31.37 -9.32 15.98
CA GLU A 10 30.07 -9.91 16.34
C GLU A 10 28.93 -8.87 16.24
N ARG A 11 29.17 -7.63 16.68
CA ARG A 11 28.19 -6.56 16.54
C ARG A 11 27.93 -6.17 15.09
N MET A 12 28.97 -6.06 14.26
CA MET A 12 28.79 -5.72 12.84
C MET A 12 28.09 -6.85 12.07
N GLU A 13 28.40 -8.11 12.37
CA GLU A 13 27.70 -9.27 11.81
C GLU A 13 26.20 -9.27 12.18
N SER A 14 25.86 -8.97 13.43
CA SER A 14 24.46 -8.81 13.84
C SER A 14 23.75 -7.74 13.02
N ILE A 15 24.37 -6.55 12.89
CA ILE A 15 23.80 -5.44 12.12
C ILE A 15 23.65 -5.81 10.65
N PHE A 16 24.66 -6.44 10.04
CA PHE A 16 24.63 -6.86 8.65
C PHE A 16 23.46 -7.82 8.38
N ASN A 17 23.28 -8.83 9.24
CA ASN A 17 22.21 -9.79 9.10
C ASN A 17 20.83 -9.16 9.32
N GLU A 18 20.67 -8.33 10.36
CA GLU A 18 19.41 -7.61 10.63
C GLU A 18 19.02 -6.70 9.46
N MET A 19 19.97 -5.92 8.94
CA MET A 19 19.74 -5.03 7.80
C MET A 19 19.43 -5.80 6.52
N GLY A 20 20.14 -6.91 6.26
CA GLY A 20 19.91 -7.75 5.09
C GLY A 20 18.51 -8.35 5.05
N VAL A 21 18.01 -8.84 6.19
CA VAL A 21 16.64 -9.36 6.30
C VAL A 21 15.62 -8.24 6.09
N ALA A 22 15.83 -7.07 6.69
CA ALA A 22 14.91 -5.95 6.56
C ALA A 22 14.82 -5.44 5.10
N LEU A 23 15.96 -5.33 4.41
CA LEU A 23 16.01 -4.91 3.00
C LEU A 23 15.29 -5.91 2.10
N LYS A 24 15.55 -7.21 2.26
CA LYS A 24 14.87 -8.24 1.47
C LYS A 24 13.35 -8.19 1.63
N ASN A 25 12.86 -8.08 2.86
CA ASN A 25 11.42 -8.00 3.12
C ASN A 25 10.79 -6.74 2.49
N LEU A 26 11.51 -5.63 2.49
CA LEU A 26 11.08 -4.40 1.83
C LEU A 26 11.03 -4.58 0.30
N GLU A 27 12.05 -5.19 -0.30
CA GLU A 27 12.08 -5.51 -1.74
C GLU A 27 10.91 -6.41 -2.15
N ASP A 28 10.68 -7.50 -1.41
CA ASP A 28 9.58 -8.43 -1.68
C ASP A 28 8.22 -7.72 -1.61
N THR A 29 8.00 -6.90 -0.57
CA THR A 29 6.75 -6.14 -0.40
C THR A 29 6.56 -5.09 -1.49
N LEU A 30 7.62 -4.38 -1.87
CA LEU A 30 7.56 -3.39 -2.95
C LEU A 30 7.31 -4.04 -4.31
N GLY A 31 7.89 -5.22 -4.56
CA GLY A 31 7.62 -6.00 -5.76
C GLY A 31 6.14 -6.38 -5.85
N ASP A 32 5.60 -6.99 -4.80
CA ASP A 32 4.19 -7.38 -4.70
C ASP A 32 3.23 -6.19 -4.87
N TRP A 33 3.56 -5.04 -4.29
CA TRP A 33 2.81 -3.80 -4.45
C TRP A 33 2.85 -3.26 -5.88
N THR A 34 4.03 -3.27 -6.51
CA THR A 34 4.23 -2.79 -7.87
C THR A 34 3.38 -3.59 -8.87
N GLU A 35 3.30 -4.91 -8.70
CA GLU A 35 2.46 -5.77 -9.53
C GLU A 35 0.96 -5.48 -9.37
N LYS A 36 0.52 -4.97 -8.21
CA LYS A 36 -0.88 -4.65 -7.93
C LYS A 36 -1.27 -3.21 -8.27
N MET A 37 -0.33 -2.32 -8.54
CA MET A 37 -0.62 -0.93 -8.92
C MET A 37 -1.67 -0.81 -10.06
N PRO A 38 -1.65 -1.65 -11.11
CA PRO A 38 -2.69 -1.58 -12.14
C PRO A 38 -4.13 -1.81 -11.64
N LEU A 39 -4.31 -2.60 -10.56
CA LEU A 39 -5.62 -2.81 -9.95
C LEU A 39 -6.13 -1.55 -9.24
N TYR A 40 -5.22 -0.75 -8.70
CA TYR A 40 -5.56 0.56 -8.14
C TYR A 40 -6.01 1.53 -9.24
N ASP A 41 -5.35 1.51 -10.40
CA ASP A 41 -5.74 2.32 -11.56
C ASP A 41 -7.12 1.91 -12.09
N GLU A 42 -7.42 0.61 -12.12
CA GLU A 42 -8.74 0.08 -12.46
C GLU A 42 -9.82 0.57 -11.48
N LEU A 43 -9.56 0.48 -10.17
CA LEU A 43 -10.46 0.97 -9.13
C LEU A 43 -10.74 2.47 -9.26
N LEU A 44 -9.71 3.27 -9.55
CA LEU A 44 -9.84 4.71 -9.76
C LEU A 44 -10.61 5.04 -11.04
N SER A 45 -10.38 4.27 -12.11
CA SER A 45 -11.13 4.39 -13.36
C SER A 45 -12.61 4.08 -13.15
N TYR A 46 -12.94 3.08 -12.33
CA TYR A 46 -14.31 2.76 -11.97
C TYR A 46 -14.94 3.89 -11.14
N TYR A 47 -14.29 4.33 -10.06
CA TYR A 47 -14.82 5.39 -9.19
C TYR A 47 -15.14 6.71 -9.92
N THR A 48 -14.42 6.99 -11.00
CA THR A 48 -14.62 8.20 -11.83
C THR A 48 -15.52 7.98 -13.04
N SER A 49 -16.08 6.79 -13.22
CA SER A 49 -16.91 6.43 -14.37
C SER A 49 -18.39 6.75 -14.17
N GLU A 50 -19.14 6.75 -15.28
CA GLU A 50 -20.60 6.79 -15.25
C GLU A 50 -21.19 5.52 -14.59
N ASP A 51 -20.51 4.38 -14.70
CA ASP A 51 -20.96 3.11 -14.10
C ASP A 51 -20.99 3.20 -12.57
N TRP A 52 -19.96 3.76 -11.92
CA TRP A 52 -19.98 3.96 -10.47
C TRP A 52 -21.12 4.88 -10.03
N MET A 53 -21.40 5.94 -10.80
CA MET A 53 -22.51 6.84 -10.51
C MET A 53 -23.87 6.12 -10.59
N ILE A 54 -24.04 5.26 -11.59
CA ILE A 54 -25.25 4.44 -11.75
C ILE A 54 -25.36 3.45 -10.60
N ASP A 55 -24.29 2.71 -10.30
CA ASP A 55 -24.26 1.73 -9.20
C ASP A 55 -24.54 2.40 -7.85
N TYR A 56 -24.02 3.61 -7.63
CA TYR A 56 -24.27 4.40 -6.43
C TYR A 56 -25.74 4.80 -6.30
N GLU A 57 -26.37 5.29 -7.37
CA GLU A 57 -27.80 5.63 -7.34
C GLU A 57 -28.68 4.38 -7.17
N ASP A 58 -28.35 3.29 -7.86
CA ASP A 58 -29.08 2.02 -7.75
C ASP A 58 -28.97 1.43 -6.34
N SER A 59 -27.83 1.60 -5.66
CA SER A 59 -27.66 1.15 -4.27
C SER A 59 -28.58 1.84 -3.26
N LYS A 60 -29.12 3.02 -3.59
CA LYS A 60 -30.11 3.71 -2.75
C LYS A 60 -31.50 3.08 -2.86
N ASN A 61 -31.73 2.21 -3.86
CA ASN A 61 -32.98 1.50 -4.04
C ASN A 61 -32.91 0.07 -3.50
N SER A 62 -33.40 -0.12 -2.28
CA SER A 62 -33.36 -1.41 -1.57
C SER A 62 -34.21 -2.52 -2.19
N GLU A 63 -35.11 -2.23 -3.14
CA GLU A 63 -35.93 -3.26 -3.80
C GLU A 63 -35.20 -3.99 -4.93
N SER A 64 -34.21 -3.35 -5.55
CA SER A 64 -33.45 -3.86 -6.70
C SER A 64 -31.98 -4.12 -6.41
N PHE A 65 -31.49 -3.71 -5.24
CA PHE A 65 -30.07 -3.80 -4.87
C PHE A 65 -29.86 -4.72 -3.65
N PRO A 66 -28.84 -5.61 -3.66
CA PRO A 66 -28.58 -6.51 -2.54
C PRO A 66 -28.32 -5.75 -1.25
N GLY A 67 -28.90 -6.20 -0.13
CA GLY A 67 -28.67 -5.56 1.17
C GLY A 67 -27.24 -5.71 1.68
N PRO A 68 -26.82 -4.92 2.70
CA PRO A 68 -25.47 -4.99 3.27
C PRO A 68 -25.07 -6.35 3.86
N GLU A 69 -26.05 -7.20 4.22
CA GLU A 69 -25.82 -8.56 4.71
C GLU A 69 -25.48 -9.55 3.57
N GLU A 70 -25.83 -9.22 2.33
CA GLU A 70 -25.61 -10.05 1.14
C GLU A 70 -24.37 -9.61 0.36
N MET A 71 -24.12 -8.30 0.29
CA MET A 71 -23.00 -7.72 -0.43
C MET A 71 -22.47 -6.47 0.26
N SER A 72 -21.14 -6.39 0.43
CA SER A 72 -20.51 -5.16 0.90
C SER A 72 -20.65 -4.06 -0.15
N GLN A 73 -21.08 -2.88 0.29
CA GLN A 73 -21.26 -1.70 -0.56
C GLN A 73 -20.29 -0.57 -0.21
N ALA A 74 -19.22 -0.86 0.53
CA ALA A 74 -18.29 0.17 1.00
C ALA A 74 -17.70 1.01 -0.15
N ILE A 75 -17.47 0.39 -1.31
CA ILE A 75 -16.98 1.05 -2.54
C ILE A 75 -17.99 2.03 -3.17
N LEU A 76 -19.27 1.94 -2.78
CA LEU A 76 -20.32 2.88 -3.16
C LEU A 76 -20.52 3.96 -2.08
N SER A 77 -19.63 4.05 -1.10
CA SER A 77 -19.51 5.28 -0.32
C SER A 77 -18.60 6.27 -1.07
N GLU A 78 -18.95 7.55 -1.02
CA GLU A 78 -18.07 8.60 -1.56
C GLU A 78 -16.69 8.59 -0.87
N ASP A 79 -16.66 8.29 0.42
CA ASP A 79 -15.47 8.40 1.27
C ASP A 79 -14.46 7.25 1.11
N ALA A 80 -14.90 5.99 0.93
CA ALA A 80 -13.98 4.84 1.02
C ALA A 80 -12.87 4.87 -0.04
N ILE A 81 -13.23 5.14 -1.30
CA ILE A 81 -12.24 5.19 -2.39
C ILE A 81 -11.43 6.48 -2.29
N TYR A 82 -12.06 7.60 -1.91
CA TYR A 82 -11.37 8.88 -1.72
C TYR A 82 -10.29 8.81 -0.63
N ASP A 83 -10.59 8.23 0.53
CA ASP A 83 -9.64 8.05 1.63
C ASP A 83 -8.44 7.18 1.20
N GLU A 84 -8.70 6.11 0.45
CA GLU A 84 -7.64 5.29 -0.13
C GLU A 84 -6.78 6.07 -1.14
N MET A 85 -7.35 6.97 -1.93
CA MET A 85 -6.58 7.86 -2.81
C MET A 85 -5.65 8.79 -2.03
N VAL A 86 -6.14 9.38 -0.93
CA VAL A 86 -5.31 10.23 -0.06
C VAL A 86 -4.15 9.41 0.52
N ARG A 87 -4.45 8.23 1.07
CA ARG A 87 -3.43 7.33 1.61
C ARG A 87 -2.39 6.90 0.57
N TYR A 88 -2.83 6.56 -0.64
CA TYR A 88 -1.95 6.21 -1.75
C TYR A 88 -0.96 7.34 -2.06
N ARG A 89 -1.48 8.58 -2.17
CA ARG A 89 -0.65 9.76 -2.44
C ARG A 89 0.36 10.05 -1.33
N GLU A 90 -0.06 9.95 -0.07
CA GLU A 90 0.83 10.13 1.07
C GLU A 90 1.95 9.10 1.11
N LEU A 91 1.63 7.83 0.81
CA LEU A 91 2.61 6.75 0.71
C LEU A 91 3.61 7.02 -0.41
N ALA A 92 3.17 7.44 -1.59
CA ALA A 92 4.04 7.78 -2.71
C ALA A 92 5.05 8.88 -2.35
N ILE A 93 4.60 9.94 -1.66
CA ILE A 93 5.48 11.02 -1.17
C ILE A 93 6.51 10.48 -0.17
N ARG A 94 6.09 9.59 0.73
CA ARG A 94 6.99 8.98 1.71
C ARG A 94 8.04 8.08 1.04
N LEU A 95 7.65 7.30 0.05
CA LEU A 95 8.56 6.46 -0.74
C LEU A 95 9.58 7.31 -1.50
N LEU A 96 9.13 8.42 -2.11
CA LEU A 96 10.03 9.35 -2.79
C LEU A 96 11.07 9.93 -1.83
N LYS A 97 10.64 10.42 -0.66
CA LYS A 97 11.55 10.95 0.37
C LYS A 97 12.54 9.89 0.87
N LEU A 98 12.06 8.66 1.08
CA LEU A 98 12.91 7.55 1.49
C LEU A 98 13.96 7.21 0.42
N ALA A 99 13.55 7.14 -0.85
CA ALA A 99 14.45 6.88 -1.95
C ALA A 99 15.54 7.98 -2.07
N THR A 100 15.16 9.26 -1.98
CA THR A 100 16.12 10.37 -1.94
C THR A 100 17.08 10.23 -0.78
N TYR A 101 16.57 9.99 0.44
CA TYR A 101 17.41 9.80 1.62
C TYR A 101 18.41 8.66 1.46
N MET A 102 17.99 7.52 0.89
CA MET A 102 18.85 6.36 0.65
C MET A 102 19.96 6.63 -0.39
N ILE A 103 19.69 7.46 -1.39
CA ILE A 103 20.66 7.83 -2.44
C ILE A 103 21.70 8.84 -1.93
N GLU A 104 21.30 9.72 -1.00
CA GLU A 104 22.18 10.75 -0.44
C GLU A 104 23.15 10.26 0.65
N GLN A 105 23.00 9.01 1.13
CA GLN A 105 23.96 8.36 2.05
C GLN A 105 25.25 7.94 1.34
#